data_AF-A0A7J5GP58-F1
#
_entry.id   AF-A0A7J5GP58-F1
#
_cell.length_a   1.000
_cell.length_b   1.000
_cell.length_c   1.000
_cell.angle_alpha   90.00
_cell.angle_beta   90.00
_cell.angle_gamma   90.00
#
_symmetry.space_group_name_H-M   'P 1'
#
loop_
_entity.id
_entity.type
_entity.pdbx_description
1 polymer ?
#
loop_
_entity_poly.entity_id
_entity_poly.type
_entity_poly.pdbx_seq_one_letter_code
_entity_poly.pdbx_strand_id
1 'polypeptide(L)'
;LYTFTGGVPKYVELLLEAGAYTMPNMVEFMIRPGSFFLDEGDYLLIQEFGKKYGNYYSILASIASGRNTMADILATFTSGSIGGQMKRLEDDYAVIRRTRPILSKEGTQNVRYEIADNFLRFWFRYINRNQDFIESGNLNGLAELIKSDYSTYSGMVLEIYFRQQLSEQMFYRNIGSWWETSKGKDKAQNEVDIVAIYASNKKVLIGEVKRLRKNFKPKLLQQKVEFLRTKLFYNYEIETKCFTIDDM
;
A
#
# COMPACT_ATOMS: atom_id res chain seq x y z
N LEU A 1 -4.75 -2.63 -14.90
CA LEU A 1 -3.33 -2.92 -15.23
C LEU A 1 -2.39 -2.51 -14.09
N TYR A 2 -2.10 -1.22 -13.87
CA TYR A 2 -1.10 -0.78 -12.88
C TYR A 2 -1.34 -1.29 -11.44
N THR A 3 -2.60 -1.33 -11.00
CA THR A 3 -3.00 -1.85 -9.68
C THR A 3 -2.54 -3.28 -9.40
N PHE A 4 -2.53 -4.15 -10.41
CA PHE A 4 -2.09 -5.54 -10.25
C PHE A 4 -0.61 -5.73 -10.61
N THR A 5 -0.14 -5.00 -11.63
CA THR A 5 1.15 -5.27 -12.26
C THR A 5 2.28 -4.41 -11.73
N GLY A 6 2.00 -3.27 -11.09
CA GLY A 6 3.02 -2.26 -10.78
C GLY A 6 3.68 -1.65 -12.01
N GLY A 7 3.19 -1.91 -13.22
CA GLY A 7 3.83 -1.52 -14.47
C GLY A 7 4.93 -2.47 -14.95
N VAL A 8 5.10 -3.64 -14.32
CA VAL A 8 6.05 -4.66 -14.78
C VAL A 8 5.71 -5.08 -16.22
N PRO A 9 6.61 -4.86 -17.20
CA PRO A 9 6.31 -5.04 -18.62
C PRO A 9 5.78 -6.44 -18.94
N LYS A 10 6.37 -7.48 -18.35
CA LYS A 10 5.96 -8.87 -18.61
C LYS A 10 4.52 -9.15 -18.21
N TYR A 11 4.09 -8.65 -17.05
CA TYR A 11 2.72 -8.85 -16.58
C TYR A 11 1.72 -8.08 -17.43
N VAL A 12 2.09 -6.88 -17.88
CA VAL A 12 1.26 -6.08 -18.79
C VAL A 12 1.11 -6.81 -20.12
N GLU A 13 2.20 -7.29 -20.72
CA GLU A 13 2.20 -8.08 -21.96
C GLU A 13 1.24 -9.28 -21.86
N LEU A 14 1.41 -10.12 -20.83
CA LEU A 14 0.58 -11.32 -20.64
C LEU A 14 -0.92 -11.01 -20.54
N LEU A 15 -1.29 -9.91 -19.87
CA LEU A 15 -2.69 -9.50 -19.75
C LEU A 15 -3.24 -8.95 -21.07
N LEU A 16 -2.43 -8.21 -21.83
CA LEU A 16 -2.84 -7.61 -23.09
C LEU A 16 -3.03 -8.66 -24.19
N GLU A 17 -2.10 -9.62 -24.30
CA GLU A 17 -2.17 -10.75 -25.24
C GLU A 17 -3.41 -11.61 -24.99
N ALA A 18 -3.82 -11.71 -23.73
CA ALA A 18 -5.00 -12.45 -23.32
C ALA A 18 -6.34 -11.71 -23.51
N GLY A 19 -6.33 -10.46 -23.97
CA GLY A 19 -7.54 -9.65 -24.04
C GLY A 19 -8.10 -9.24 -22.67
N ALA A 20 -7.30 -9.33 -21.61
CA ALA A 20 -7.73 -9.08 -20.24
C ALA A 20 -7.63 -7.58 -19.88
N TYR A 21 -8.51 -6.77 -20.45
CA TYR A 21 -8.47 -5.31 -20.30
C TYR A 21 -9.26 -4.76 -19.11
N THR A 22 -10.24 -5.52 -18.61
CA THR A 22 -11.09 -5.11 -17.48
C THR A 22 -10.64 -5.79 -16.19
N MET A 23 -10.95 -5.19 -15.03
CA MET A 23 -10.61 -5.79 -13.74
C MET A 23 -11.12 -7.24 -13.60
N PRO A 24 -12.39 -7.56 -13.90
CA PRO A 24 -12.87 -8.93 -13.83
C PRO A 24 -12.06 -9.87 -14.74
N ASN A 25 -11.81 -9.49 -15.99
CA ASN A 25 -11.08 -10.32 -16.93
C ASN A 25 -9.61 -10.51 -16.52
N MET A 26 -8.97 -9.47 -15.96
CA MET A 26 -7.62 -9.57 -15.40
C MET A 26 -7.59 -10.58 -14.25
N VAL A 27 -8.56 -10.54 -13.34
CA VAL A 27 -8.64 -11.49 -12.22
C VAL A 27 -8.88 -12.92 -12.72
N GLU A 28 -9.82 -13.12 -13.64
CA GLU A 28 -10.06 -14.43 -14.25
C GLU A 28 -8.80 -15.00 -14.92
N PHE A 29 -8.09 -14.15 -15.67
CA PHE A 29 -6.85 -14.56 -16.31
C PHE A 29 -5.78 -14.91 -15.27
N MET A 30 -5.56 -14.07 -14.26
CA MET A 30 -4.53 -14.29 -13.24
C MET A 30 -4.79 -15.52 -12.37
N ILE A 31 -6.06 -15.89 -12.15
CA ILE A 31 -6.45 -16.95 -11.21
C ILE A 31 -6.89 -18.23 -11.92
N ARG A 32 -6.72 -18.34 -13.25
CA ARG A 32 -7.04 -19.59 -13.97
C ARG A 32 -6.13 -20.76 -13.57
N PRO A 33 -6.57 -22.02 -13.76
CA PRO A 33 -5.71 -23.19 -13.55
C PRO A 33 -4.40 -23.09 -14.33
N GLY A 34 -3.26 -23.33 -13.66
CA GLY A 34 -1.94 -23.25 -14.26
C GLY A 34 -1.50 -21.83 -14.66
N SER A 35 -2.14 -20.79 -14.11
CA SER A 35 -1.74 -19.41 -14.36
C SER A 35 -0.35 -19.13 -13.79
N PHE A 36 0.49 -18.51 -14.62
CA PHE A 36 1.80 -17.97 -14.24
C PHE A 36 1.76 -17.15 -12.95
N PHE A 37 0.71 -16.35 -12.75
CA PHE A 37 0.61 -15.45 -11.60
C PHE A 37 0.40 -16.14 -10.25
N LEU A 38 -0.07 -17.40 -10.24
CA LEU A 38 -0.29 -18.14 -8.99
C LEU A 38 1.04 -18.45 -8.30
N ASP A 39 2.06 -18.82 -9.08
CA ASP A 39 3.37 -19.22 -8.56
C ASP A 39 4.41 -18.10 -8.59
N GLU A 40 4.15 -17.02 -9.34
CA GLU A 40 5.14 -15.96 -9.61
C GLU A 40 5.70 -15.31 -8.33
N GLY A 41 4.89 -15.13 -7.29
CA GLY A 41 5.40 -14.59 -6.03
C GLY A 41 6.48 -15.48 -5.40
N ASP A 42 6.33 -16.80 -5.43
CA ASP A 42 7.36 -17.71 -4.93
C ASP A 42 8.61 -17.68 -5.81
N TYR A 43 8.44 -17.67 -7.14
CA TYR A 43 9.56 -17.59 -8.08
C TYR A 43 10.39 -16.33 -7.88
N LEU A 44 9.75 -15.16 -7.77
CA LEU A 44 10.44 -13.89 -7.51
C LEU A 44 11.24 -13.94 -6.20
N LEU A 45 10.65 -14.44 -5.12
CA LEU A 45 11.30 -14.48 -3.80
C LEU A 45 12.45 -15.48 -3.78
N ILE A 46 12.31 -16.62 -4.44
CA ILE A 46 13.38 -17.62 -4.56
C ILE A 46 14.52 -17.07 -5.43
N GLN A 47 14.20 -16.41 -6.54
CA GLN A 47 15.20 -15.82 -7.44
C GLN A 47 16.01 -14.74 -6.72
N GLU A 48 15.35 -13.83 -6.00
CA GLU A 48 16.04 -12.72 -5.34
C GLU A 48 16.71 -13.10 -4.02
N PHE A 49 16.12 -14.00 -3.22
CA PHE A 49 16.60 -14.30 -1.86
C PHE A 49 17.26 -15.67 -1.70
N GLY A 50 17.20 -16.51 -2.74
CA GLY A 50 17.75 -17.85 -2.77
C GLY A 50 17.23 -18.74 -1.62
N LYS A 51 18.09 -19.63 -1.13
CA LYS A 51 17.74 -20.62 -0.09
C LYS A 51 17.29 -20.03 1.26
N LYS A 52 17.41 -18.71 1.46
CA LYS A 52 17.01 -18.02 2.70
C LYS A 52 15.69 -17.25 2.57
N TYR A 53 14.93 -17.47 1.50
CA TYR A 53 13.68 -16.74 1.25
C TYR A 53 12.64 -16.87 2.37
N GLY A 54 12.60 -17.97 3.12
CA GLY A 54 11.57 -18.24 4.14
C GLY A 54 11.41 -17.14 5.21
N ASN A 55 12.49 -16.53 5.69
CA ASN A 55 12.38 -15.42 6.65
C ASN A 55 11.84 -14.14 6.01
N TYR A 56 12.26 -13.84 4.77
CA TYR A 56 11.76 -12.70 4.02
C TYR A 56 10.28 -12.87 3.67
N TYR A 57 9.91 -14.07 3.25
CA TYR A 57 8.54 -14.47 2.98
C TYR A 57 7.65 -14.24 4.21
N SER A 58 8.05 -14.72 5.38
CA SER A 58 7.29 -14.52 6.63
C SER A 58 7.14 -13.04 6.99
N ILE A 59 8.16 -12.21 6.75
CA ILE A 59 8.06 -10.76 6.96
C ILE A 59 7.02 -10.16 6.01
N LEU A 60 7.08 -10.49 4.72
CA LEU A 60 6.19 -9.94 3.70
C LEU A 60 4.74 -10.40 3.93
N ALA A 61 4.51 -11.67 4.26
CA ALA A 61 3.20 -12.20 4.63
C ALA A 61 2.62 -11.48 5.86
N SER A 62 3.45 -11.22 6.88
CA SER A 62 3.05 -10.45 8.06
C SER A 62 2.62 -9.02 7.69
N ILE A 63 3.42 -8.31 6.88
CA ILE A 63 3.07 -6.96 6.42
C ILE A 63 1.77 -6.97 5.61
N ALA A 64 1.61 -7.90 4.67
CA ALA A 64 0.40 -8.04 3.85
C ALA A 64 -0.86 -8.36 4.66
N SER A 65 -0.70 -9.03 5.80
CA SER A 65 -1.78 -9.32 6.77
C SER A 65 -2.17 -8.12 7.65
N GLY A 66 -1.48 -6.98 7.51
CA GLY A 66 -1.71 -5.77 8.30
C GLY A 66 -0.87 -5.65 9.57
N ARG A 67 0.02 -6.62 9.85
CA ARG A 67 1.03 -6.53 10.91
C ARG A 67 2.19 -5.67 10.40
N ASN A 68 2.01 -4.37 10.49
CA ASN A 68 2.84 -3.38 9.80
C ASN A 68 3.82 -2.65 10.72
N THR A 69 3.93 -2.98 12.01
CA THR A 69 4.98 -2.45 12.89
C THR A 69 6.09 -3.49 13.13
N MET A 70 7.29 -3.04 13.52
CA MET A 70 8.36 -3.99 13.87
C MET A 70 7.94 -4.96 14.97
N ALA A 71 7.18 -4.48 15.96
CA ALA A 71 6.67 -5.30 17.05
C ALA A 71 5.68 -6.36 16.56
N ASP A 72 4.74 -5.98 15.68
CA ASP A 72 3.74 -6.91 15.14
C ASP A 72 4.38 -7.97 14.23
N ILE A 73 5.38 -7.58 13.43
CA ILE A 73 6.13 -8.49 12.57
C ILE A 73 6.94 -9.45 13.43
N LEU A 74 7.69 -8.96 14.43
CA LEU A 74 8.50 -9.81 15.29
C LEU A 74 7.66 -10.85 16.06
N ALA A 75 6.44 -10.49 16.45
CA ALA A 75 5.51 -11.39 17.13
C ALA A 75 5.08 -12.61 16.27
N THR A 76 5.39 -12.62 14.98
CA THR A 76 5.10 -13.77 14.09
C THR A 76 6.25 -14.77 14.01
N PHE A 77 7.37 -14.50 14.68
CA PHE A 77 8.56 -15.36 14.69
C PHE A 77 8.74 -15.99 16.07
N THR A 78 9.18 -17.26 16.10
CA THR A 78 9.37 -18.02 17.34
C THR A 78 10.65 -17.66 18.08
N SER A 79 11.69 -17.22 17.38
CA SER A 79 12.95 -16.72 17.97
C SER A 79 13.79 -15.97 16.93
N GLY A 80 14.69 -15.10 17.41
CA GLY A 80 15.70 -14.43 16.58
C GLY A 80 15.46 -12.93 16.35
N SER A 81 16.42 -12.30 15.68
CA SER A 81 16.33 -10.91 15.22
C SER A 81 16.03 -10.89 13.73
N ILE A 82 15.04 -10.09 13.33
CA ILE A 82 14.68 -9.85 11.92
C ILE A 82 15.28 -8.55 11.37
N GLY A 83 16.06 -7.82 12.17
CA GLY A 83 16.53 -6.47 11.81
C GLY A 83 17.41 -6.47 10.55
N GLY A 84 18.25 -7.48 10.37
CA GLY A 84 19.08 -7.61 9.17
C GLY A 84 18.24 -7.87 7.92
N GLN A 85 17.23 -8.72 8.00
CA GLN A 85 16.33 -9.06 6.91
C GLN A 85 15.45 -7.86 6.53
N MET A 86 14.92 -7.16 7.52
CA MET A 86 14.15 -5.92 7.33
C MET A 86 14.99 -4.87 6.61
N LYS A 87 16.25 -4.68 7.03
CA LYS A 87 17.17 -3.75 6.38
C LYS A 87 17.41 -4.12 4.91
N ARG A 88 17.65 -5.40 4.60
CA ARG A 88 17.85 -5.84 3.22
C ARG A 88 16.59 -5.66 2.36
N LEU A 89 15.42 -6.02 2.87
CA LEU A 89 14.15 -5.82 2.16
C LEU A 89 13.90 -4.36 1.80
N GLU A 90 14.38 -3.44 2.62
CA GLU A 90 14.23 -2.00 2.41
C GLU A 90 15.35 -1.40 1.55
N ASP A 91 16.60 -1.55 1.98
CA ASP A 91 17.74 -0.83 1.42
C ASP A 91 18.31 -1.52 0.17
N ASP A 92 18.38 -2.86 0.17
CA ASP A 92 19.03 -3.61 -0.90
C ASP A 92 18.04 -3.96 -2.02
N TYR A 93 16.84 -4.40 -1.65
CA TYR A 93 15.84 -4.92 -2.60
C TYR A 93 14.68 -3.96 -2.88
N ALA A 94 14.51 -2.91 -2.07
CA ALA A 94 13.39 -1.97 -2.18
C ALA A 94 11.99 -2.62 -2.26
N VAL A 95 11.83 -3.83 -1.70
CA VAL A 95 10.56 -4.59 -1.69
C VAL A 95 9.63 -4.09 -0.60
N ILE A 96 10.18 -3.56 0.49
CA ILE A 96 9.40 -2.87 1.53
C ILE A 96 9.86 -1.42 1.65
N ARG A 97 8.97 -0.57 2.18
CA ARG A 97 9.29 0.80 2.55
C ARG A 97 8.82 1.11 3.95
N ARG A 98 9.58 1.96 4.66
CA ARG A 98 9.15 2.58 5.91
C ARG A 98 8.25 3.77 5.63
N THR A 99 7.09 3.81 6.28
CA THR A 99 6.20 4.96 6.29
C THR A 99 6.11 5.53 7.71
N ARG A 100 6.12 6.86 7.78
CA ARG A 100 6.00 7.64 9.02
C ARG A 100 4.98 8.75 8.76
N PRO A 101 4.28 9.26 9.80
CA PRO A 101 3.53 10.49 9.64
C PRO A 101 4.45 11.57 9.10
N ILE A 102 4.01 12.34 8.09
CA ILE A 102 4.79 13.45 7.55
C ILE A 102 5.22 14.40 8.69
N LEU A 103 6.42 14.99 8.56
CA LEU A 103 7.06 15.83 9.58
C LEU A 103 7.46 15.09 10.87
N SER A 104 7.42 13.76 10.92
CA SER A 104 8.02 13.01 12.02
C SER A 104 9.51 13.32 12.14
N LYS A 105 10.00 13.47 13.37
CA LYS A 105 11.43 13.65 13.65
C LYS A 105 12.21 12.40 13.21
N GLU A 106 13.44 12.60 12.77
CA GLU A 106 14.39 11.51 12.59
C GLU A 106 14.49 10.67 13.87
N GLY A 107 14.62 9.35 13.73
CA GLY A 107 14.68 8.42 14.87
C GLY A 107 13.34 8.08 15.52
N THR A 108 12.22 8.68 15.09
CA THR A 108 10.87 8.30 15.61
C THR A 108 10.62 6.80 15.42
N GLN A 109 10.19 6.10 16.47
CA GLN A 109 9.96 4.65 16.43
C GLN A 109 8.56 4.26 15.91
N ASN A 110 7.66 5.24 15.73
CA ASN A 110 6.35 5.01 15.13
C ASN A 110 6.45 4.86 13.60
N VAL A 111 7.02 3.74 13.19
CA VAL A 111 7.23 3.35 11.80
C VAL A 111 6.25 2.25 11.44
N ARG A 112 5.60 2.41 10.29
CA ARG A 112 4.88 1.34 9.62
C ARG A 112 5.70 0.85 8.42
N TYR A 113 5.55 -0.42 8.08
CA TYR A 113 6.18 -1.06 6.93
C TYR A 113 5.09 -1.42 5.92
N GLU A 114 5.40 -1.23 4.64
CA GLU A 114 4.51 -1.55 3.53
C GLU A 114 5.30 -2.27 2.44
N ILE A 115 4.68 -3.22 1.75
CA ILE A 115 5.24 -3.83 0.53
C ILE A 115 5.17 -2.79 -0.59
N ALA A 116 6.32 -2.36 -1.12
CA ALA A 116 6.41 -1.32 -2.14
C ALA A 116 5.96 -1.82 -3.52
N ASP A 117 6.25 -3.08 -3.85
CA ASP A 117 5.85 -3.69 -5.12
C ASP A 117 4.36 -4.02 -5.16
N ASN A 118 3.65 -3.54 -6.18
CA ASN A 118 2.20 -3.74 -6.29
C ASN A 118 1.83 -5.21 -6.52
N PHE A 119 2.62 -5.94 -7.31
CA PHE A 119 2.34 -7.34 -7.62
C PHE A 119 2.55 -8.23 -6.40
N LEU A 120 3.68 -8.12 -5.70
CA LEU A 120 3.92 -8.86 -4.46
C LEU A 120 2.87 -8.49 -3.41
N ARG A 121 2.45 -7.22 -3.32
CA ARG A 121 1.36 -6.82 -2.43
C ARG A 121 0.03 -7.53 -2.80
N PHE A 122 -0.31 -7.61 -4.08
CA PHE A 122 -1.48 -8.35 -4.57
C PHE A 122 -1.36 -9.85 -4.24
N TRP A 123 -0.22 -10.45 -4.59
CA TRP A 123 0.05 -11.86 -4.46
C TRP A 123 0.00 -12.30 -2.98
N PHE A 124 0.68 -11.58 -2.08
CA PHE A 124 0.60 -11.89 -0.65
C PHE A 124 -0.80 -11.70 -0.06
N ARG A 125 -1.54 -10.67 -0.49
CA ARG A 125 -2.88 -10.39 0.03
C ARG A 125 -3.89 -11.46 -0.35
N TYR A 126 -3.81 -11.97 -1.58
CA TYR A 126 -4.86 -12.80 -2.16
C TYR A 126 -4.42 -14.23 -2.49
N ILE A 127 -3.28 -14.41 -3.13
CA ILE A 127 -2.86 -15.75 -3.58
C ILE A 127 -2.22 -16.50 -2.40
N ASN A 128 -1.20 -15.92 -1.79
CA ASN A 128 -0.52 -16.48 -0.63
C ASN A 128 -1.45 -16.77 0.55
N ARG A 129 -2.34 -15.82 0.85
CA ARG A 129 -3.22 -15.92 2.01
C ARG A 129 -4.31 -16.98 1.86
N ASN A 130 -4.66 -17.35 0.63
CA ASN A 130 -5.80 -18.19 0.31
C ASN A 130 -5.38 -19.47 -0.44
N GLN A 131 -4.26 -20.08 -0.04
CA GLN A 131 -3.77 -21.34 -0.64
C GLN A 131 -4.83 -22.45 -0.58
N ASP A 132 -5.67 -22.49 0.45
CA ASP A 132 -6.78 -23.45 0.56
C ASP A 132 -7.70 -23.44 -0.67
N PHE A 133 -7.96 -22.27 -1.28
CA PHE A 133 -8.75 -22.19 -2.51
C PHE A 133 -8.01 -22.76 -3.72
N ILE A 134 -6.68 -22.62 -3.76
CA ILE A 134 -5.83 -23.10 -4.86
C ILE A 134 -5.68 -24.62 -4.75
N GLU A 135 -5.34 -25.13 -3.56
CA GLU A 135 -5.15 -26.55 -3.27
C GLU A 135 -6.44 -27.36 -3.47
N SER A 136 -7.60 -26.79 -3.11
CA SER A 136 -8.90 -27.41 -3.36
C SER A 136 -9.41 -27.25 -4.80
N GLY A 137 -8.70 -26.51 -5.64
CA GLY A 137 -9.11 -26.20 -7.02
C GLY A 137 -10.28 -25.20 -7.13
N ASN A 138 -10.72 -24.59 -6.03
CA ASN A 138 -11.77 -23.57 -5.99
C ASN A 138 -11.26 -22.19 -6.44
N LEU A 139 -10.70 -22.12 -7.64
CA LEU A 139 -10.16 -20.88 -8.20
C LEU A 139 -11.25 -19.83 -8.48
N ASN A 140 -12.47 -20.27 -8.80
CA ASN A 140 -13.62 -19.38 -8.94
C ASN A 140 -13.94 -18.64 -7.63
N GLY A 141 -13.90 -19.34 -6.49
CA GLY A 141 -14.10 -18.71 -5.18
C GLY A 141 -13.03 -17.68 -4.86
N LEU A 142 -11.77 -17.96 -5.21
CA LEU A 142 -10.67 -17.00 -5.06
C LEU A 142 -10.86 -15.77 -5.96
N ALA A 143 -11.25 -15.97 -7.22
CA ALA A 143 -11.53 -14.87 -8.14
C ALA A 143 -12.65 -13.94 -7.63
N GLU A 144 -13.74 -14.51 -7.11
CA GLU A 144 -14.84 -13.71 -6.53
C GLU A 144 -14.43 -12.97 -5.24
N LEU A 145 -13.62 -13.60 -4.38
CA LEU A 145 -13.02 -12.93 -3.22
C LEU A 145 -12.22 -11.69 -3.65
N ILE A 146 -11.37 -11.83 -4.68
CA ILE A 146 -10.54 -10.73 -5.18
C ILE A 146 -11.42 -9.62 -5.79
N LYS A 147 -12.40 -9.97 -6.62
CA LYS A 147 -13.28 -8.98 -7.26
C LYS A 147 -14.10 -8.20 -6.23
N SER A 148 -14.61 -8.87 -5.20
CA SER A 148 -15.40 -8.22 -4.15
C SER A 148 -14.57 -7.26 -3.29
N ASP A 149 -13.33 -7.62 -2.96
CA ASP A 149 -12.43 -6.77 -2.16
C ASP A 149 -11.62 -5.76 -3.00
N TYR A 150 -11.68 -5.84 -4.34
CA TYR A 150 -10.90 -4.98 -5.24
C TYR A 150 -11.03 -3.49 -4.92
N SER A 151 -12.23 -3.03 -4.55
CA SER A 151 -12.46 -1.63 -4.20
C SER A 151 -11.65 -1.17 -2.98
N THR A 152 -11.42 -2.05 -2.01
CA THR A 152 -10.54 -1.78 -0.87
C THR A 152 -9.08 -1.74 -1.33
N TYR A 153 -8.63 -2.78 -2.03
CA TYR A 153 -7.23 -2.93 -2.43
C TYR A 153 -6.75 -1.82 -3.35
N SER A 154 -7.54 -1.49 -4.37
CA SER A 154 -7.22 -0.43 -5.33
C SER A 154 -7.25 0.98 -4.71
N GLY A 155 -7.92 1.19 -3.57
CA GLY A 155 -7.89 2.46 -2.83
C GLY A 155 -6.46 2.85 -2.40
N MET A 156 -5.71 1.89 -1.86
CA MET A 156 -4.32 2.11 -1.45
C MET A 156 -3.42 2.48 -2.64
N VAL A 157 -3.63 1.84 -3.80
CA VAL A 157 -2.85 2.15 -5.00
C VAL A 157 -3.16 3.56 -5.53
N LEU A 158 -4.41 4.01 -5.43
CA LEU A 158 -4.78 5.38 -5.79
C LEU A 158 -4.07 6.42 -4.91
N GLU A 159 -3.89 6.15 -3.61
CA GLU A 159 -3.13 7.04 -2.73
C GLU A 159 -1.67 7.16 -3.14
N ILE A 160 -1.07 6.06 -3.59
CA ILE A 160 0.30 6.06 -4.12
C ILE A 160 0.34 6.89 -5.41
N TYR A 161 -0.61 6.66 -6.33
CA TYR A 161 -0.72 7.39 -7.59
C TYR A 161 -0.82 8.91 -7.37
N PHE A 162 -1.76 9.38 -6.54
CA PHE A 162 -1.93 10.82 -6.34
C PHE A 162 -0.74 11.48 -5.64
N ARG A 163 -0.07 10.78 -4.71
CA ARG A 163 1.18 11.29 -4.12
C ARG A 163 2.28 11.41 -5.16
N GLN A 164 2.39 10.44 -6.07
CA GLN A 164 3.35 10.50 -7.17
C GLN A 164 3.01 11.65 -8.13
N GLN A 165 1.76 11.79 -8.56
CA GLN A 165 1.32 12.89 -9.42
C GLN A 165 1.59 14.27 -8.79
N LEU A 166 1.37 14.44 -7.48
CA LEU A 166 1.73 15.67 -6.79
C LEU A 166 3.25 15.89 -6.75
N SER A 167 4.04 14.82 -6.57
CA SER A 167 5.50 14.92 -6.53
C SER A 167 6.09 15.37 -7.87
N GLU A 168 5.49 14.92 -8.98
CA GLU A 168 5.89 15.26 -10.36
C GLU A 168 5.66 16.75 -10.69
N GLN A 169 4.84 17.47 -9.91
CA GLN A 169 4.65 18.91 -10.06
C GLN A 169 5.85 19.74 -9.56
N MET A 170 6.74 19.16 -8.74
CA MET A 170 7.98 19.80 -8.28
C MET A 170 7.82 21.11 -7.47
N PHE A 171 6.61 21.46 -7.02
CA PHE A 171 6.36 22.64 -6.17
C PHE A 171 6.18 22.31 -4.68
N TYR A 172 6.23 21.02 -4.31
CA TYR A 172 6.09 20.56 -2.93
C TYR A 172 7.45 20.15 -2.38
N ARG A 173 7.78 20.59 -1.16
CA ARG A 173 9.02 20.18 -0.46
C ARG A 173 8.89 18.83 0.23
N ASN A 174 7.67 18.41 0.56
CA ASN A 174 7.41 17.14 1.22
C ASN A 174 5.96 16.70 0.96
N ILE A 175 5.76 15.42 0.67
CA ILE A 175 4.45 14.80 0.41
C ILE A 175 4.41 13.47 1.16
N GLY A 176 3.32 13.22 1.87
CA GLY A 176 3.15 11.99 2.63
C GLY A 176 1.81 11.94 3.33
N SER A 177 1.54 10.82 3.98
CA SER A 177 0.34 10.67 4.80
C SER A 177 0.62 11.14 6.22
N TRP A 178 -0.42 11.49 6.96
CA TRP A 178 -0.31 11.79 8.37
C TRP A 178 -1.27 10.92 9.17
N TRP A 179 -0.81 10.31 10.25
CA TRP A 179 -1.68 9.64 11.21
C TRP A 179 -1.27 9.97 12.63
N GLU A 180 -2.25 9.94 13.53
CA GLU A 180 -1.97 10.10 14.93
C GLU A 180 -1.19 8.89 15.48
N THR A 181 -0.03 9.18 16.07
CA THR A 181 0.76 8.20 16.83
C THR A 181 -0.01 7.86 18.11
N SER A 182 -0.52 6.63 18.23
CA SER A 182 -1.41 6.27 19.35
C SER A 182 -0.69 6.31 20.71
N LYS A 183 -1.48 6.57 21.77
CA LYS A 183 -1.17 6.21 23.17
C LYS A 183 -2.06 5.04 23.66
N GLY A 184 -2.50 4.15 22.76
CA GLY A 184 -3.40 3.03 23.07
C GLY A 184 -4.15 2.46 21.85
N LYS A 185 -4.65 1.22 21.95
CA LYS A 185 -5.30 0.47 20.85
C LYS A 185 -6.72 0.94 20.50
N ASP A 186 -7.38 1.69 21.39
CA ASP A 186 -8.84 1.97 21.30
C ASP A 186 -9.22 3.41 20.92
N LYS A 187 -8.26 4.24 20.47
CA LYS A 187 -8.58 5.59 19.97
C LYS A 187 -8.73 5.60 18.46
N ALA A 188 -9.84 6.15 17.98
CA ALA A 188 -10.01 6.50 16.57
C ALA A 188 -8.85 7.40 16.14
N GLN A 189 -7.97 6.88 15.29
CA GLN A 189 -6.82 7.63 14.81
C GLN A 189 -7.28 8.59 13.72
N ASN A 190 -6.98 9.87 13.90
CA ASN A 190 -7.02 10.80 12.78
C ASN A 190 -5.93 10.37 11.80
N GLU A 191 -6.34 9.96 10.60
CA GLU A 191 -5.45 9.64 9.48
C GLU A 191 -5.87 10.48 8.28
N VAL A 192 -4.88 11.01 7.57
CA VAL A 192 -5.03 11.81 6.37
C VAL A 192 -4.13 11.20 5.30
N ASP A 193 -4.75 10.84 4.19
CA ASP A 193 -4.10 10.11 3.09
C ASP A 193 -2.97 10.94 2.46
N ILE A 194 -3.20 12.25 2.27
CA ILE A 194 -2.25 13.17 1.62
C ILE A 194 -2.11 14.47 2.42
N VAL A 195 -0.87 14.80 2.75
CA VAL A 195 -0.41 16.11 3.21
C VAL A 195 0.77 16.49 2.32
N ALA A 196 0.60 17.55 1.54
CA ALA A 196 1.61 18.05 0.61
C ALA A 196 1.98 19.49 0.98
N ILE A 197 3.22 19.68 1.41
CA ILE A 197 3.71 20.98 1.89
C ILE A 197 4.40 21.68 0.74
N TYR A 198 3.93 22.87 0.39
CA TYR A 198 4.52 23.66 -0.69
C TYR A 198 5.96 24.06 -0.33
N ALA A 199 6.83 24.13 -1.35
CA ALA A 199 8.21 24.55 -1.22
C ALA A 199 8.32 26.06 -1.00
N SER A 200 7.44 26.83 -1.64
CA SER A 200 7.29 28.27 -1.43
C SER A 200 6.05 28.57 -0.58
N ASN A 201 6.14 29.62 0.24
CA ASN A 201 5.08 30.10 1.12
C ASN A 201 4.71 29.14 2.26
N LYS A 202 4.04 29.67 3.30
CA LYS A 202 3.47 28.84 4.37
C LYS A 202 2.13 28.28 3.90
N LYS A 203 2.18 27.31 2.99
CA LYS A 203 1.00 26.70 2.38
C LYS A 203 1.07 25.18 2.41
N VAL A 204 -0.06 24.53 2.66
CA VAL A 204 -0.19 23.06 2.70
C VAL A 204 -1.49 22.62 2.04
N LEU A 205 -1.42 21.56 1.25
CA LEU A 205 -2.57 20.83 0.72
C LEU A 205 -2.84 19.61 1.61
N ILE A 206 -4.06 19.49 2.11
CA ILE A 206 -4.53 18.36 2.90
C ILE A 206 -5.63 17.65 2.11
N GLY A 207 -5.47 16.36 1.85
CA GLY A 207 -6.39 15.63 0.99
C GLY A 207 -6.71 14.21 1.39
N GLU A 208 -7.85 13.77 0.88
CA GLU A 208 -8.42 12.43 1.05
C GLU A 208 -8.59 11.78 -0.32
N VAL A 209 -8.23 10.52 -0.41
CA VAL A 209 -8.38 9.72 -1.61
C VAL A 209 -9.58 8.82 -1.45
N LYS A 210 -10.47 8.84 -2.45
CA LYS A 210 -11.66 8.00 -2.48
C LYS A 210 -11.82 7.46 -3.88
N ARG A 211 -12.13 6.17 -4.04
CA ARG A 211 -12.41 5.63 -5.39
C ARG A 211 -13.54 6.38 -6.08
N LEU A 212 -14.64 6.61 -5.35
CA LEU A 212 -15.84 7.29 -5.84
C LEU A 212 -16.12 8.51 -4.97
N ARG A 213 -16.40 9.66 -5.60
CA ARG A 213 -16.70 10.93 -4.91
C ARG A 213 -17.84 10.78 -3.89
N LYS A 214 -18.87 9.98 -4.18
CA LYS A 214 -20.00 9.75 -3.26
C LYS A 214 -19.60 9.20 -1.87
N ASN A 215 -18.41 8.60 -1.75
CA ASN A 215 -17.91 8.08 -0.47
C ASN A 215 -17.14 9.14 0.34
N PHE A 216 -16.88 10.31 -0.24
CA PHE A 216 -16.21 11.40 0.44
C PHE A 216 -17.14 12.05 1.46
N LYS A 217 -16.60 12.32 2.66
CA LYS A 217 -17.32 12.95 3.77
C LYS A 217 -16.66 14.29 4.09
N PRO A 218 -17.13 15.43 3.53
CA PRO A 218 -16.49 16.73 3.69
C PRO A 218 -16.31 17.15 5.15
N LYS A 219 -17.34 16.91 5.98
CA LYS A 219 -17.30 17.23 7.43
C LYS A 219 -16.19 16.48 8.16
N LEU A 220 -15.90 15.23 7.76
CA LEU A 220 -14.84 14.42 8.37
C LEU A 220 -13.46 14.96 7.98
N LEU A 221 -13.26 15.34 6.71
CA LEU A 221 -12.01 15.98 6.30
C LEU A 221 -11.81 17.31 7.05
N GLN A 222 -12.86 18.12 7.18
CA GLN A 222 -12.77 19.39 7.91
C GLN A 222 -12.34 19.20 9.36
N GLN A 223 -12.85 18.17 10.06
CA GLN A 223 -12.41 17.83 11.41
C GLN A 223 -10.93 17.45 11.47
N LYS A 224 -10.45 16.63 10.53
CA LYS A 224 -9.03 16.25 10.42
C LYS A 224 -8.14 17.46 10.12
N VAL A 225 -8.60 18.37 9.25
CA VAL A 225 -7.91 19.62 8.90
C VAL A 225 -7.77 20.52 10.10
N GLU A 226 -8.82 20.70 10.90
CA GLU A 226 -8.77 21.55 12.10
C GLU A 226 -7.81 20.98 13.14
N PHE A 227 -7.82 19.66 13.31
CA PHE A 227 -6.85 18.97 14.14
C PHE A 227 -5.39 19.20 13.67
N LEU A 228 -5.14 19.08 12.36
CA LEU A 228 -3.81 19.31 11.79
C LEU A 228 -3.38 20.79 11.82
N ARG A 229 -4.31 21.72 11.68
CA ARG A 229 -4.07 23.16 11.84
C ARG A 229 -3.50 23.46 13.21
N THR A 230 -4.15 22.98 14.27
CA THR A 230 -3.69 23.23 15.65
C THR A 230 -2.36 22.53 15.96
N LYS A 231 -2.12 21.33 15.42
CA LYS A 231 -0.95 20.51 15.75
C LYS A 231 0.31 20.83 14.95
N LEU A 232 0.18 21.12 13.66
CA LEU A 232 1.32 21.22 12.71
C LEU A 232 1.31 22.48 11.84
N PHE A 233 0.13 23.02 11.53
CA PHE A 233 -0.04 23.98 10.44
C PHE A 233 -0.72 25.29 10.88
N TYR A 234 -0.45 25.75 12.11
CA TYR A 234 -1.14 26.91 12.73
C TYR A 234 -1.09 28.18 11.88
N ASN A 235 0.08 28.49 11.31
CA ASN A 235 0.34 29.67 10.47
C ASN A 235 0.39 29.35 8.96
N TYR A 236 -0.18 28.21 8.54
CA TYR A 236 -0.21 27.85 7.12
C TYR A 236 -1.58 28.18 6.51
N GLU A 237 -1.57 28.67 5.28
CA GLU A 237 -2.71 28.58 4.38
C GLU A 237 -2.97 27.10 4.08
N ILE A 238 -4.21 26.64 4.31
CA ILE A 238 -4.58 25.24 4.11
C ILE A 238 -5.54 25.13 2.94
N GLU A 239 -5.14 24.41 1.91
CA GLU A 239 -6.01 23.94 0.85
C GLU A 239 -6.52 22.54 1.19
N THR A 240 -7.74 22.24 0.77
CA THR A 240 -8.31 20.90 0.92
C THR A 240 -8.73 20.34 -0.42
N LYS A 241 -8.48 19.04 -0.65
CA LYS A 241 -8.91 18.36 -1.88
C LYS A 241 -9.35 16.94 -1.58
N CYS A 242 -10.45 16.52 -2.17
CA CYS A 242 -10.70 15.10 -2.36
C CYS A 242 -10.13 14.70 -3.72
N PHE A 243 -9.40 13.60 -3.76
CA PHE A 243 -8.91 12.97 -4.99
C PHE A 243 -9.74 11.71 -5.26
N THR A 244 -10.13 11.52 -6.50
CA THR A 244 -10.97 10.41 -6.97
C THR A 244 -10.48 9.86 -8.29
N ILE A 245 -10.99 8.70 -8.70
CA ILE A 245 -10.58 8.10 -9.98
C ILE A 245 -10.85 9.03 -11.18
N ASP A 246 -11.83 9.93 -11.05
CA ASP A 246 -12.17 10.95 -12.07
C ASP A 246 -11.12 12.08 -12.15
N ASP A 247 -10.21 12.18 -11.16
CA ASP A 247 -9.10 13.12 -11.13
C ASP A 247 -7.78 12.51 -11.68
N MET A 248 -7.80 11.25 -12.13
CA MET A 248 -6.65 10.57 -12.74
C MET A 248 -6.43 10.99 -14.19
#